data_AF-A0A7S2I9Z6-F1
#
_entry.id   AF-A0A7S2I9Z6-F1
#
_cell.length_a   1.000
_cell.length_b   1.000
_cell.length_c   1.000
_cell.angle_alpha   90.00
_cell.angle_beta   90.00
_cell.angle_gamma   90.00
#
_symmetry.space_group_name_H-M   'P 1'
#
loop_
_entity.id
_entity.type
_entity.pdbx_description
1 polymer ?
#
loop_
_entity_poly.entity_id
_entity_poly.type
_entity_poly.pdbx_seq_one_letter_code
_entity_poly.pdbx_strand_id
1 'polypeptide(L)'
;GKRKRAAADGEDGGAGDEAAAGEGAPTKRQAREAERARNDIWRESGTWELANEDYEAYYKRQRVCPEEDWAKMLQALRTGLPIAIRVNGMRFGATALCERLGEMRDVCAADAERQREHFAPGQLPWYPHGLGWHWPSLERRTVKKDKRNAQLKEYLFQRERTGLISRQEAVSMIPPLFLGAEPQHLVLDLCAAPGSKTAQILELMHRGAGPAGGGPPPPAPFRA
;
A
#
# COMPACT_ATOMS: atom_id res chain seq x y z
N GLY A 1 -5.71 35.21 -19.05
CA GLY A 1 -6.51 36.38 -19.45
C GLY A 1 -7.97 35.97 -19.61
N LYS A 2 -8.85 36.64 -18.86
CA LYS A 2 -10.31 36.44 -18.80
C LYS A 2 -10.97 36.57 -20.18
N ARG A 3 -12.03 35.78 -20.46
CA ARG A 3 -13.17 36.26 -21.25
C ARG A 3 -14.49 35.77 -20.66
N LYS A 4 -15.20 36.71 -20.04
CA LYS A 4 -16.63 36.71 -19.73
C LYS A 4 -17.44 36.76 -21.04
N ARG A 5 -18.61 36.14 -21.07
CA ARG A 5 -19.80 36.58 -21.84
C ARG A 5 -20.90 36.80 -20.78
N ALA A 6 -21.19 38.06 -20.45
CA ALA A 6 -22.18 38.95 -21.06
C ALA A 6 -23.61 38.59 -20.61
N ALA A 7 -24.18 39.51 -19.83
CA ALA A 7 -25.50 39.52 -19.25
C ALA A 7 -26.58 39.87 -20.29
N ALA A 8 -27.83 39.55 -19.97
CA ALA A 8 -29.01 40.20 -20.55
C ALA A 8 -29.88 40.66 -19.39
N ASP A 9 -30.19 41.95 -19.42
CA ASP A 9 -30.98 42.72 -18.46
C ASP A 9 -32.47 42.44 -18.57
N GLY A 10 -33.18 42.68 -17.47
CA GLY A 10 -34.62 42.76 -17.37
C GLY A 10 -34.98 43.40 -16.03
N GLU A 11 -35.06 44.73 -16.02
CA GLU A 11 -35.69 45.50 -14.95
C GLU A 11 -37.22 45.38 -15.04
N ASP A 12 -37.91 45.17 -13.92
CA ASP A 12 -39.02 46.05 -13.52
C ASP A 12 -39.32 45.89 -12.01
N GLY A 13 -39.84 46.96 -11.42
CA GLY A 13 -39.75 47.28 -10.00
C GLY A 13 -40.76 46.65 -9.03
N GLY A 14 -40.58 47.01 -7.75
CA GLY A 14 -41.70 47.22 -6.82
C GLY A 14 -41.73 46.38 -5.54
N ALA A 15 -41.23 46.98 -4.45
CA ALA A 15 -41.77 46.99 -3.09
C ALA A 15 -42.23 45.68 -2.38
N GLY A 16 -41.45 45.31 -1.35
CA GLY A 16 -41.92 44.98 0.01
C GLY A 16 -42.76 43.71 0.22
N ASP A 17 -42.18 42.71 0.89
CA ASP A 17 -42.81 42.10 2.07
C ASP A 17 -41.81 41.22 2.85
N GLU A 18 -41.89 41.32 4.17
CA GLU A 18 -41.20 40.44 5.13
C GLU A 18 -41.77 39.01 5.05
N ALA A 19 -40.93 38.00 4.83
CA ALA A 19 -41.32 36.61 5.15
C ALA A 19 -40.12 35.65 5.29
N ALA A 20 -40.00 35.10 6.50
CA ALA A 20 -39.59 33.74 6.84
C ALA A 20 -38.25 33.20 6.32
N ALA A 21 -37.28 33.13 7.24
CA ALA A 21 -36.13 32.23 7.16
C ALA A 21 -36.60 30.76 7.18
N GLY A 22 -36.91 30.20 6.02
CA GLY A 22 -37.15 28.77 5.83
C GLY A 22 -35.82 28.03 5.68
N GLU A 23 -35.60 27.01 6.50
CA GLU A 23 -34.52 26.04 6.32
C GLU A 23 -34.63 25.38 4.94
N GLY A 24 -33.80 25.85 4.00
CA GLY A 24 -33.77 25.33 2.64
C GLY A 24 -33.27 23.88 2.61
N ALA A 25 -34.02 23.01 1.92
CA ALA A 25 -33.64 21.62 1.69
C ALA A 25 -32.20 21.51 1.12
N PRO A 26 -31.39 20.55 1.59
CA PRO A 26 -29.99 20.46 1.20
C PRO A 26 -29.87 20.26 -0.32
N THR A 27 -29.01 21.06 -0.94
CA THR A 27 -28.71 20.94 -2.37
C THR A 27 -28.18 19.54 -2.70
N LYS A 28 -28.39 19.06 -3.94
CA LYS A 28 -27.85 17.76 -4.41
C LYS A 28 -26.35 17.58 -4.14
N ARG A 29 -25.60 18.68 -4.09
CA ARG A 29 -24.17 18.69 -3.73
C ARG A 29 -23.95 18.43 -2.24
N GLN A 30 -24.70 19.10 -1.37
CA GLN A 30 -24.66 18.87 0.08
C GLN A 30 -25.14 17.47 0.46
N ALA A 31 -26.17 16.94 -0.21
CA ALA A 31 -26.63 15.56 0.01
C ALA A 31 -25.56 14.53 -0.40
N ARG A 32 -24.84 14.77 -1.49
CA ARG A 32 -23.75 13.90 -1.99
C ARG A 32 -22.46 14.04 -1.16
N GLU A 33 -22.18 15.23 -0.61
CA GLU A 33 -21.12 15.44 0.37
C GLU A 33 -21.46 14.78 1.71
N ALA A 34 -22.71 14.83 2.16
CA ALA A 34 -23.18 14.11 3.36
C ALA A 34 -23.24 12.59 3.17
N GLU A 35 -23.54 12.10 1.96
CA GLU A 35 -23.45 10.68 1.61
C GLU A 35 -22.00 10.19 1.55
N ARG A 36 -21.09 11.00 0.98
CA ARG A 36 -19.64 10.73 1.05
C ARG A 36 -19.13 10.74 2.48
N ALA A 37 -19.56 11.69 3.31
CA ALA A 37 -19.20 11.75 4.73
C ALA A 37 -19.72 10.55 5.52
N ARG A 38 -20.95 10.07 5.25
CA ARG A 38 -21.53 8.88 5.88
C ARG A 38 -20.86 7.57 5.46
N ASN A 39 -20.40 7.46 4.21
CA ASN A 39 -19.67 6.29 3.71
C ASN A 39 -18.15 6.34 3.97
N ASP A 40 -17.63 7.46 4.48
CA ASP A 40 -16.22 7.63 4.84
C ASP A 40 -15.99 7.40 6.34
N ILE A 41 -16.52 6.30 6.88
CA ILE A 41 -16.16 5.77 8.23
C ILE A 41 -14.63 5.65 8.38
N TRP A 42 -13.91 5.57 7.25
CA TRP A 42 -12.45 5.50 7.15
C TRP A 42 -11.72 6.86 7.06
N ARG A 43 -12.40 8.02 7.03
CA ARG A 43 -11.76 9.36 7.01
C ARG A 43 -11.70 10.07 8.35
N GLU A 44 -12.32 9.54 9.40
CA GLU A 44 -12.17 10.17 10.70
C GLU A 44 -10.69 10.15 11.10
N SER A 45 -10.12 11.35 11.17
CA SER A 45 -8.75 11.61 11.56
C SER A 45 -8.60 11.52 13.07
N GLY A 46 -9.27 10.54 13.69
CA GLY A 46 -9.17 10.23 15.11
C GLY A 46 -7.97 9.32 15.38
N THR A 47 -7.39 9.46 16.57
CA THR A 47 -6.60 8.41 17.21
C THR A 47 -7.53 7.26 17.53
N TRP A 48 -7.57 6.26 16.66
CA TRP A 48 -8.32 5.03 16.88
C TRP A 48 -7.65 4.25 18.02
N GLU A 49 -8.40 3.96 19.08
CA GLU A 49 -7.97 2.98 20.07
C GLU A 49 -8.07 1.59 19.45
N LEU A 50 -6.92 0.97 19.16
CA LEU A 50 -6.82 -0.38 18.62
C LEU A 50 -6.96 -1.42 19.75
N ALA A 51 -8.04 -1.31 20.52
CA ALA A 51 -8.39 -2.19 21.63
C ALA A 51 -9.83 -2.68 21.43
N ASN A 52 -10.05 -3.99 21.55
CA ASN A 52 -11.37 -4.60 21.45
C ASN A 52 -11.39 -5.89 22.26
N GLU A 53 -12.18 -5.90 23.34
CA GLU A 53 -12.22 -7.00 24.31
C GLU A 53 -12.69 -8.31 23.67
N ASP A 54 -13.72 -8.26 22.81
CA ASP A 54 -14.24 -9.44 22.12
C ASP A 54 -13.21 -10.05 21.16
N TYR A 55 -12.51 -9.21 20.41
CA TYR A 55 -11.42 -9.61 19.52
C TYR A 55 -10.30 -10.29 20.32
N GLU A 56 -9.84 -9.65 21.39
CA GLU A 56 -8.74 -10.16 22.22
C GLU A 56 -9.15 -11.48 22.89
N ALA A 57 -10.35 -11.56 23.48
CA ALA A 57 -10.86 -12.77 24.10
C ALA A 57 -11.04 -13.92 23.09
N TYR A 58 -11.50 -13.61 21.87
CA TYR A 58 -11.67 -14.60 20.79
C TYR A 58 -10.33 -15.23 20.37
N TYR A 59 -9.30 -14.42 20.09
CA TYR A 59 -7.99 -14.94 19.67
C TYR A 59 -7.21 -15.57 20.83
N LYS A 60 -7.36 -15.07 22.06
CA LYS A 60 -6.72 -15.66 23.24
C LYS A 60 -7.25 -17.07 23.51
N ARG A 61 -8.57 -17.28 23.36
CA ARG A 61 -9.19 -18.62 23.50
C ARG A 61 -8.69 -19.63 22.47
N GLN A 62 -8.34 -19.19 21.27
CA GLN A 62 -7.79 -20.05 20.20
C GLN A 62 -6.33 -20.43 20.40
N ARG A 63 -5.62 -19.82 21.36
CA ARG A 63 -4.20 -20.10 21.65
C ARG A 63 -3.31 -19.95 20.40
N VAL A 64 -3.54 -18.88 19.64
CA VAL A 64 -2.78 -18.57 18.42
C VAL A 64 -1.29 -18.33 18.67
N CYS A 65 -0.91 -17.99 19.90
CA CYS A 65 0.46 -17.91 20.38
C CYS A 65 0.54 -18.34 21.86
N PRO A 66 1.75 -18.62 22.39
CA PRO A 66 1.97 -18.80 23.82
C PRO A 66 1.49 -17.59 24.64
N GLU A 67 1.11 -17.81 25.90
CA GLU A 67 0.55 -16.74 26.75
C GLU A 67 1.57 -15.64 27.04
N GLU A 68 2.85 -15.99 27.17
CA GLU A 68 3.97 -15.08 27.38
C GLU A 68 4.20 -14.12 26.21
N ASP A 69 3.79 -14.51 25.00
CA ASP A 69 3.95 -13.72 23.77
C ASP A 69 2.67 -12.96 23.39
N TRP A 70 1.56 -13.18 24.11
CA TRP A 70 0.27 -12.55 23.83
C TRP A 70 0.37 -11.02 23.75
N ALA A 71 1.05 -10.40 24.73
CA ALA A 71 1.24 -8.96 24.76
C ALA A 71 2.06 -8.46 23.57
N LYS A 72 3.10 -9.20 23.16
CA LYS A 72 3.93 -8.87 21.98
C LYS A 72 3.14 -9.00 20.69
N MET A 73 2.32 -10.05 20.56
CA MET A 73 1.44 -10.26 19.41
C MET A 73 0.45 -9.11 19.26
N LEU A 74 -0.26 -8.73 20.33
CA LEU A 74 -1.18 -7.60 20.30
C LEU A 74 -0.46 -6.29 19.95
N GLN A 75 0.73 -6.06 20.51
CA GLN A 75 1.53 -4.89 20.16
C GLN A 75 1.91 -4.87 18.66
N ALA A 76 2.27 -6.02 18.10
CA ALA A 76 2.56 -6.14 16.67
C ALA A 76 1.31 -5.85 15.80
N LEU A 77 0.14 -6.37 16.19
CA LEU A 77 -1.14 -6.11 15.50
C LEU A 77 -1.57 -4.64 15.55
N ARG A 78 -1.18 -3.93 16.62
CA ARG A 78 -1.45 -2.49 16.80
C ARG A 78 -0.47 -1.61 16.01
N THR A 79 0.69 -2.15 15.63
CA THR A 79 1.71 -1.43 14.85
C THR A 79 1.34 -1.40 13.35
N GLY A 80 1.63 -0.30 12.67
CA GLY A 80 1.38 -0.19 11.25
C GLY A 80 2.30 -1.09 10.43
N LEU A 81 1.76 -1.72 9.37
CA LEU A 81 2.61 -2.50 8.46
C LEU A 81 3.62 -1.60 7.73
N PRO A 82 4.88 -2.06 7.57
CA PRO A 82 5.88 -1.35 6.81
C PRO A 82 5.51 -1.28 5.33
N ILE A 83 6.07 -0.31 4.62
CA ILE A 83 6.00 -0.27 3.16
C ILE A 83 6.85 -1.40 2.61
N ALA A 84 6.28 -2.18 1.70
CA ALA A 84 6.98 -3.22 0.97
C ALA A 84 6.74 -3.10 -0.54
N ILE A 85 7.75 -3.48 -1.31
CA ILE A 85 7.76 -3.47 -2.77
C ILE A 85 8.34 -4.78 -3.29
N ARG A 86 7.95 -5.08 -4.52
CA ARG A 86 8.43 -6.20 -5.31
C ARG A 86 8.98 -5.65 -6.61
N VAL A 87 10.25 -5.91 -6.90
CA VAL A 87 10.87 -5.53 -8.17
C VAL A 87 10.46 -6.52 -9.25
N ASN A 88 9.98 -6.02 -10.38
CA ASN A 88 9.65 -6.84 -11.53
C ASN A 88 10.94 -7.20 -12.27
N GLY A 89 11.41 -8.43 -12.05
CA GLY A 89 12.65 -8.94 -12.66
C GLY A 89 12.64 -9.04 -14.19
N MET A 90 11.48 -8.92 -14.83
CA MET A 90 11.35 -8.97 -16.30
C MET A 90 11.52 -7.60 -16.96
N ARG A 91 11.54 -6.52 -16.18
CA ARG A 91 11.71 -5.16 -16.71
C ARG A 91 13.18 -4.79 -16.81
N PHE A 92 13.52 -4.06 -17.88
CA PHE A 92 14.83 -3.45 -18.02
C PHE A 92 15.15 -2.56 -16.81
N GLY A 93 16.35 -2.72 -16.25
CA GLY A 93 16.80 -1.96 -15.08
C GLY A 93 16.43 -2.56 -13.72
N ALA A 94 15.86 -3.78 -13.66
CA ALA A 94 15.58 -4.45 -12.38
C ALA A 94 16.83 -4.66 -11.52
N THR A 95 17.92 -5.15 -12.11
CA THR A 95 19.21 -5.34 -11.43
C THR A 95 19.78 -4.02 -10.91
N ALA A 96 19.86 -3.01 -11.78
CA ALA A 96 20.33 -1.67 -11.42
C ALA A 96 19.48 -1.01 -10.33
N LEU A 97 18.18 -1.31 -10.27
CA LEU A 97 17.33 -0.85 -9.18
C LEU A 97 17.69 -1.53 -7.85
N CYS A 98 17.92 -2.84 -7.85
CA CYS A 98 18.32 -3.56 -6.64
C CYS A 98 19.66 -3.07 -6.11
N GLU A 99 20.65 -2.85 -6.99
CA GLU A 99 21.94 -2.25 -6.65
C GLU A 99 21.75 -0.87 -5.99
N ARG A 100 20.97 0.00 -6.63
CA ARG A 100 20.66 1.34 -6.10
C ARG A 100 19.94 1.29 -4.74
N LEU A 101 19.06 0.31 -4.52
CA LEU A 101 18.41 0.13 -3.22
C LEU A 101 19.42 -0.34 -2.16
N GLY A 102 20.40 -1.16 -2.54
CA GLY A 102 21.54 -1.53 -1.68
C GLY A 102 22.40 -0.31 -1.31
N GLU A 103 22.79 0.49 -2.30
CA GLU A 103 23.51 1.75 -2.07
C GLU A 103 22.73 2.69 -1.16
N MET A 104 21.42 2.83 -1.40
CA MET A 104 20.53 3.65 -0.56
C MET A 104 20.50 3.15 0.89
N ARG A 105 20.41 1.83 1.11
CA ARG A 105 20.48 1.25 2.46
C ARG A 105 21.77 1.65 3.16
N ASP A 106 22.90 1.46 2.49
CA ASP A 106 24.22 1.65 3.10
C ASP A 106 24.47 3.15 3.38
N VAL A 107 24.08 4.05 2.47
CA VAL A 107 24.15 5.51 2.67
C VAL A 107 23.23 5.98 3.80
N CYS A 108 21.99 5.48 3.86
CA CYS A 108 21.04 5.85 4.91
C CYS A 108 21.47 5.32 6.29
N ALA A 109 22.09 4.15 6.35
CA ALA A 109 22.59 3.57 7.60
C ALA A 109 23.81 4.31 8.15
N ALA A 110 24.65 4.90 7.29
CA ALA A 110 25.83 5.64 7.69
C ALA A 110 25.56 7.09 8.14
N ASP A 111 24.42 7.69 7.75
CA ASP A 111 24.07 9.09 8.02
C ASP A 111 23.15 9.22 9.25
N ALA A 112 23.69 8.86 10.42
CA ALA A 112 23.00 8.91 11.71
C ALA A 112 22.69 10.35 12.15
N GLU A 113 23.55 11.33 11.82
CA GLU A 113 23.38 12.74 12.17
C GLU A 113 22.10 13.36 11.60
N ARG A 114 21.63 12.88 10.44
CA ARG A 114 20.41 13.39 9.78
C ARG A 114 19.19 12.49 9.97
N GLN A 115 19.27 11.49 10.85
CA GLN A 115 18.22 10.49 11.09
C GLN A 115 17.77 9.80 9.77
N ARG A 116 18.68 9.61 8.83
CA ARG A 116 18.35 9.02 7.52
C ARG A 116 18.16 7.51 7.56
N GLU A 117 18.55 6.87 8.66
CA GLU A 117 18.26 5.47 8.99
C GLU A 117 16.77 5.12 8.82
N HIS A 118 15.88 6.08 9.06
CA HIS A 118 14.43 5.94 8.87
C HIS A 118 14.05 5.62 7.41
N PHE A 119 14.90 5.98 6.45
CA PHE A 119 14.70 5.78 5.01
C PHE A 119 15.48 4.60 4.45
N ALA A 120 16.26 3.89 5.28
CA ALA A 120 17.04 2.75 4.82
C ALA A 120 16.12 1.60 4.38
N PRO A 121 16.15 1.16 3.12
CA PRO A 121 15.44 -0.04 2.72
C PRO A 121 16.13 -1.30 3.24
N GLY A 122 15.35 -2.29 3.64
CA GLY A 122 15.77 -3.66 3.90
C GLY A 122 15.39 -4.59 2.74
N GLN A 123 16.24 -5.55 2.44
CA GLN A 123 15.89 -6.64 1.53
C GLN A 123 15.11 -7.71 2.30
N LEU A 124 14.05 -8.26 1.71
CA LEU A 124 13.30 -9.39 2.26
C LEU A 124 14.09 -10.68 1.97
N PRO A 125 14.72 -11.32 2.98
CA PRO A 125 15.66 -12.42 2.73
C PRO A 125 14.98 -13.67 2.16
N TRP A 126 13.71 -13.88 2.49
CA TRP A 126 12.90 -15.00 2.00
C TRP A 126 12.34 -14.76 0.59
N TYR A 127 12.41 -13.54 0.05
CA TYR A 127 11.88 -13.26 -1.30
C TYR A 127 12.92 -13.63 -2.36
N PRO A 128 12.58 -14.48 -3.37
CA PRO A 128 13.56 -14.99 -4.33
C PRO A 128 14.31 -13.93 -5.13
N HIS A 129 15.57 -14.24 -5.46
CA HIS A 129 16.46 -13.43 -6.31
C HIS A 129 16.68 -12.00 -5.81
N GLY A 130 16.41 -11.71 -4.54
CA GLY A 130 16.61 -10.39 -3.94
C GLY A 130 15.71 -9.28 -4.50
N LEU A 131 14.55 -9.66 -5.04
CA LEU A 131 13.61 -8.71 -5.64
C LEU A 131 12.60 -8.13 -4.64
N GLY A 132 12.55 -8.64 -3.42
CA GLY A 132 11.66 -8.15 -2.36
C GLY A 132 12.37 -7.15 -1.46
N TRP A 133 11.78 -5.98 -1.27
CA TRP A 133 12.34 -4.90 -0.45
C TRP A 133 11.26 -4.27 0.43
N HIS A 134 11.66 -3.72 1.57
CA HIS A 134 10.76 -3.02 2.49
C HIS A 134 11.45 -1.86 3.19
N TRP A 135 10.68 -0.96 3.78
CA TRP A 135 11.17 0.10 4.67
C TRP A 135 10.63 -0.17 6.08
N PRO A 136 11.42 -0.80 6.97
CA PRO A 136 10.96 -1.22 8.29
C PRO A 136 10.38 -0.07 9.12
N SER A 137 11.01 1.10 9.02
CA SER A 137 10.67 2.28 9.82
C SER A 137 9.52 3.12 9.23
N LEU A 138 9.04 2.79 8.02
CA LEU A 138 7.99 3.53 7.33
C LEU A 138 6.67 2.77 7.33
N GLU A 139 5.75 3.17 8.19
CA GLU A 139 4.41 2.59 8.21
C GLU A 139 3.56 3.13 7.05
N ARG A 140 2.77 2.24 6.44
CA ARG A 140 1.86 2.57 5.34
C ARG A 140 0.86 3.68 5.71
N ARG A 141 0.42 3.75 6.97
CA ARG A 141 -0.58 4.73 7.46
C ARG A 141 0.01 6.13 7.63
N THR A 142 1.24 6.21 8.14
CA THR A 142 1.88 7.48 8.51
C THR A 142 2.68 8.07 7.37
N VAL A 143 3.14 7.24 6.42
CA VAL A 143 4.02 7.69 5.33
C VAL A 143 3.42 8.88 4.61
N LYS A 144 2.11 8.88 4.33
CA LYS A 144 1.41 9.94 3.58
C LYS A 144 1.49 11.31 4.25
N LYS A 145 1.47 11.37 5.58
CA LYS A 145 1.40 12.61 6.37
C LYS A 145 2.76 13.31 6.50
N ASP A 146 3.84 12.54 6.54
CA ASP A 146 5.18 13.11 6.67
C ASP A 146 5.72 13.65 5.34
N LYS A 147 6.12 14.93 5.34
CA LYS A 147 6.70 15.63 4.20
C LYS A 147 8.11 15.14 3.87
N ARG A 148 8.86 14.62 4.85
CA ARG A 148 10.21 14.04 4.64
C ARG A 148 10.16 12.85 3.68
N ASN A 149 9.00 12.18 3.59
CA ASN A 149 8.77 11.04 2.69
C ASN A 149 8.44 11.44 1.24
N ALA A 150 8.30 12.73 0.91
CA ALA A 150 7.82 13.16 -0.41
C ALA A 150 8.69 12.67 -1.57
N GLN A 151 10.02 12.76 -1.43
CA GLN A 151 10.96 12.31 -2.45
C GLN A 151 10.90 10.80 -2.66
N LEU A 152 10.87 10.02 -1.58
CA LEU A 152 10.75 8.56 -1.66
C LEU A 152 9.42 8.13 -2.26
N LYS A 153 8.30 8.77 -1.87
CA LYS A 153 6.98 8.50 -2.46
C LYS A 153 6.98 8.70 -3.97
N GLU A 154 7.51 9.84 -4.42
CA GLU A 154 7.58 10.17 -5.84
C GLU A 154 8.47 9.16 -6.58
N TYR A 155 9.62 8.82 -6.00
CA TYR A 155 10.53 7.82 -6.55
C TYR A 155 9.87 6.44 -6.74
N LEU A 156 9.13 5.97 -5.73
CA LEU A 156 8.40 4.70 -5.78
C LEU A 156 7.21 4.78 -6.75
N PHE A 157 6.47 5.88 -6.75
CA PHE A 157 5.33 6.08 -7.64
C PHE A 157 5.75 6.04 -9.12
N GLN A 158 6.84 6.72 -9.48
CA GLN A 158 7.34 6.71 -10.86
C GLN A 158 7.77 5.30 -11.31
N ARG A 159 8.36 4.51 -10.42
CA ARG A 159 8.79 3.13 -10.72
C ARG A 159 7.63 2.15 -10.82
N GLU A 160 6.58 2.39 -10.06
CA GLU A 160 5.35 1.62 -10.17
C GLU A 160 4.64 1.92 -11.49
N ARG A 161 4.60 3.21 -11.89
CA ARG A 161 4.01 3.64 -13.16
C ARG A 161 4.70 3.04 -14.39
N THR A 162 6.01 2.79 -14.30
CA THR A 162 6.78 2.11 -15.37
C THR A 162 6.68 0.58 -15.27
N GLY A 163 6.03 0.05 -14.23
CA GLY A 163 5.92 -1.38 -13.96
C GLY A 163 7.22 -2.03 -13.48
N LEU A 164 8.25 -1.23 -13.15
CA LEU A 164 9.53 -1.72 -12.63
C LEU A 164 9.40 -2.26 -11.20
N ILE A 165 8.43 -1.72 -10.44
CA ILE A 165 8.07 -2.25 -9.13
C ILE A 165 6.56 -2.44 -9.02
N SER A 166 6.14 -3.26 -8.06
CA SER A 166 4.78 -3.32 -7.53
C SER A 166 4.81 -3.05 -6.03
N ARG A 167 3.95 -2.17 -5.52
CA ARG A 167 3.74 -2.05 -4.07
C ARG A 167 2.81 -3.18 -3.62
N GLN A 168 3.28 -3.97 -2.67
CA GLN A 168 2.55 -5.15 -2.20
C GLN A 168 3.01 -5.45 -0.77
N GLU A 169 2.07 -5.79 0.12
CA GLU A 169 2.42 -6.19 1.48
C GLU A 169 3.26 -7.46 1.46
N ALA A 170 4.29 -7.50 2.31
CA ALA A 170 5.23 -8.61 2.41
C ALA A 170 4.53 -9.97 2.53
N VAL A 171 3.59 -10.10 3.47
CA VAL A 171 2.83 -11.35 3.68
C VAL A 171 1.94 -11.71 2.49
N SER A 172 1.47 -10.71 1.73
CA SER A 172 0.69 -10.95 0.51
C SER A 172 1.53 -11.45 -0.66
N MET A 173 2.87 -11.44 -0.56
CA MET A 173 3.77 -12.01 -1.56
C MET A 173 3.96 -13.51 -1.42
N ILE A 174 3.68 -14.07 -0.24
CA ILE A 174 3.91 -15.49 0.07
C ILE A 174 2.98 -16.42 -0.72
N PRO A 175 1.65 -16.17 -0.84
CA PRO A 175 0.77 -17.15 -1.49
C PRO A 175 1.14 -17.46 -2.95
N PRO A 176 1.48 -16.48 -3.82
CA PRO A 176 1.94 -16.79 -5.18
C PRO A 176 3.26 -17.59 -5.22
N LEU A 177 4.17 -17.35 -4.29
CA LEU A 177 5.43 -18.11 -4.19
C LEU A 177 5.17 -19.56 -3.76
N PHE A 178 4.26 -19.75 -2.80
CA PHE A 178 3.87 -21.07 -2.33
C PHE A 178 3.07 -21.85 -3.37
N LEU A 179 2.22 -21.16 -4.15
CA LEU A 179 1.49 -21.75 -5.27
C LEU A 179 2.43 -22.33 -6.34
N GLY A 180 3.62 -21.73 -6.52
CA GLY A 180 4.65 -22.25 -7.42
C GLY A 180 4.18 -22.34 -8.88
N ALA A 181 3.51 -21.29 -9.39
CA ALA A 181 2.99 -21.29 -10.76
C ALA A 181 4.12 -21.33 -11.81
N GLU A 182 4.01 -22.25 -12.77
CA GLU A 182 4.97 -22.46 -13.87
C GLU A 182 4.36 -22.04 -15.22
N PRO A 183 5.18 -21.77 -16.26
CA PRO A 183 4.70 -21.26 -17.56
C PRO A 183 3.57 -22.08 -18.19
N GLN A 184 3.58 -23.41 -18.02
CA GLN A 184 2.61 -24.33 -18.59
C GLN A 184 1.35 -24.55 -17.73
N HIS A 185 1.27 -23.96 -16.53
CA HIS A 185 0.11 -24.13 -15.65
C HIS A 185 -1.09 -23.31 -16.12
N LEU A 186 -2.29 -23.86 -15.91
CA LEU A 186 -3.53 -23.10 -15.94
C LEU A 186 -3.85 -22.65 -14.52
N VAL A 187 -3.86 -21.34 -14.28
CA VAL A 187 -4.04 -20.77 -12.94
C VAL A 187 -5.29 -19.90 -12.90
N LEU A 188 -6.11 -20.08 -11.85
CA LEU A 188 -7.32 -19.30 -11.58
C LEU A 188 -7.14 -18.48 -10.30
N ASP A 189 -7.23 -17.16 -10.41
CA ASP A 189 -7.28 -16.24 -9.27
C ASP A 189 -8.74 -15.82 -9.02
N LEU A 190 -9.41 -16.52 -8.09
CA LEU A 190 -10.84 -16.29 -7.77
C LEU A 190 -11.11 -14.89 -7.23
N CYS A 191 -10.12 -14.26 -6.59
CA CYS A 191 -10.25 -12.97 -5.89
C CYS A 191 -9.18 -11.99 -6.37
N ALA A 192 -9.17 -11.74 -7.68
CA ALA A 192 -8.06 -11.03 -8.32
C ALA A 192 -7.91 -9.56 -7.89
N ALA A 193 -9.00 -8.83 -7.59
CA ALA A 193 -8.91 -7.40 -7.28
C ALA A 193 -8.11 -7.12 -5.99
N PRO A 194 -7.18 -6.15 -5.95
CA PRO A 194 -6.84 -5.17 -6.99
C PRO A 194 -5.79 -5.63 -8.03
N GLY A 195 -5.26 -6.85 -7.94
CA GLY A 195 -4.44 -7.49 -8.98
C GLY A 195 -3.00 -7.82 -8.60
N SER A 196 -2.53 -7.47 -7.40
CA SER A 196 -1.11 -7.62 -7.03
C SER A 196 -0.63 -9.08 -7.02
N LYS A 197 -1.46 -10.01 -6.52
CA LYS A 197 -1.15 -11.45 -6.51
C LYS A 197 -1.19 -12.02 -7.92
N THR A 198 -2.21 -11.66 -8.70
CA THR A 198 -2.32 -12.03 -10.12
C THR A 198 -1.10 -11.58 -10.92
N ALA A 199 -0.66 -10.32 -10.75
CA ALA A 199 0.54 -9.80 -11.40
C ALA A 199 1.80 -10.57 -10.98
N GLN A 200 1.90 -10.95 -9.70
CA GLN A 200 3.01 -11.77 -9.22
C GLN A 200 3.01 -13.18 -9.83
N ILE A 201 1.83 -13.82 -9.95
CA ILE A 201 1.67 -15.11 -10.62
C ILE A 201 2.13 -14.99 -12.08
N LEU A 202 1.67 -13.97 -12.81
CA LEU A 202 2.06 -13.74 -14.21
C LEU A 202 3.58 -13.56 -14.36
N GLU A 203 4.21 -12.82 -13.43
CA GLU A 203 5.66 -12.66 -13.41
C GLU A 203 6.41 -13.96 -13.11
N LEU A 204 5.86 -14.86 -12.30
CA LEU A 204 6.44 -16.19 -12.05
C LEU A 204 6.33 -17.07 -13.30
N MET A 205 5.17 -17.09 -13.93
CA MET A 205 4.90 -17.89 -15.13
C MET A 205 5.71 -17.42 -16.35
N HIS A 206 6.04 -16.13 -16.47
CA HIS A 206 6.86 -15.64 -17.58
C HIS A 206 8.37 -15.83 -17.39
N ARG A 207 8.86 -16.08 -16.17
CA ARG A 207 10.30 -16.26 -15.91
C ARG A 207 10.89 -17.51 -16.59
N GLY A 208 10.07 -18.51 -16.89
CA GLY A 208 10.50 -19.76 -17.56
C GLY A 208 10.63 -19.68 -19.09
N ALA A 209 10.41 -18.53 -19.73
CA ALA A 209 10.49 -18.38 -21.19
C ALA A 209 11.86 -17.86 -21.69
N GLY A 210 12.86 -17.72 -20.82
CA GLY A 210 14.27 -17.45 -21.19
C GLY A 210 15.12 -18.72 -21.15
N PRO A 211 16.24 -18.81 -21.89
CA PRO A 211 17.07 -20.00 -21.91
C PRO A 211 17.52 -20.33 -20.47
N ALA A 212 17.38 -21.60 -20.09
CA ALA A 212 17.67 -22.14 -18.76
C ALA A 212 19.01 -21.63 -18.21
N GLY A 213 18.96 -20.57 -17.41
CA GLY A 213 20.09 -20.05 -16.64
C GLY A 213 19.92 -20.48 -15.19
N GLY A 214 20.86 -21.30 -14.70
CA GLY A 214 20.83 -21.95 -13.39
C GLY A 214 20.73 -21.00 -12.20
N GLY A 215 19.50 -20.65 -11.83
CA GLY A 215 19.20 -20.16 -10.48
C GLY A 215 19.24 -21.31 -9.47
N PRO A 216 19.55 -21.04 -8.19
CA PRO A 216 19.47 -22.05 -7.15
C PRO A 216 18.05 -22.63 -7.09
N PRO A 217 17.92 -23.94 -6.83
CA PRO A 217 16.61 -24.59 -6.78
C PRO A 217 15.71 -23.92 -5.74
N PRO A 218 14.37 -23.95 -5.95
CA PRO A 218 13.44 -23.44 -4.95
C PRO A 218 13.72 -24.09 -3.59
N PRO A 219 13.55 -23.35 -2.47
CA PRO A 219 13.70 -23.93 -1.16
C PRO A 219 12.79 -25.15 -1.02
N ALA A 220 13.33 -26.23 -0.45
CA ALA A 220 12.61 -27.47 -0.29
C ALA A 220 11.25 -27.21 0.40
N PRO A 221 10.16 -27.87 -0.03
CA PRO A 221 8.86 -27.70 0.60
C PRO A 221 8.99 -28.00 2.10
N PHE A 222 8.40 -27.11 2.91
CA PHE A 222 8.35 -27.24 4.37
C PHE A 222 7.79 -28.62 4.71
N ARG A 223 8.64 -29.50 5.25
CA ARG A 223 8.20 -30.77 5.80
C ARG A 223 7.72 -30.50 7.22
N ALA A 224 6.41 -30.65 7.42
CA ALA A 224 5.80 -30.69 8.74
C ALA A 224 6.33 -31.88 9.56
#